data_AF-A0A4U5TQS8-F1
#
_entry.id   AF-A0A4U5TQS8-F1
#
_cell.length_a   1.000
_cell.length_b   1.000
_cell.length_c   1.000
_cell.angle_alpha   90.00
_cell.angle_beta   90.00
_cell.angle_gamma   90.00
#
_symmetry.space_group_name_H-M   'P 1'
#
loop_
_entity.id
_entity.type
_entity.pdbx_description
1 polymer ?
#
loop_
_entity_poly.entity_id
_entity_poly.type
_entity_poly.pdbx_seq_one_letter_code
_entity_poly.pdbx_strand_id
1 'polypeptide(L)'
;MYHVFTKIAMICIFLWCFMISSRLYAQEEIVWSKRNTIEWKDFKAQPQMQSPQAASINTGIQYSWKTEFINGKQVLNYKVYAYMKPTKSWVKPSEKSDYLLEHE
;
A
#
# COMPACT_ATOMS: atom_id res chain seq x y z
N MET A 1 -12.85 17.37 42.68
CA MET A 1 -12.91 17.94 41.32
C MET A 1 -11.63 17.67 40.52
N TYR A 2 -10.44 18.00 41.02
CA TYR A 2 -9.15 17.79 40.33
C TYR A 2 -8.86 16.36 39.87
N HIS A 3 -9.17 15.33 40.68
CA HIS A 3 -8.96 13.92 40.32
C HIS A 3 -9.82 13.42 39.16
N VAL A 4 -10.97 14.06 38.91
CA VAL A 4 -11.84 13.71 37.78
C VAL A 4 -11.27 14.29 36.49
N PHE A 5 -10.80 15.53 36.52
CA PHE A 5 -10.12 16.19 35.40
C PHE A 5 -8.83 15.46 34.97
N THR A 6 -8.01 15.00 35.93
CA THR A 6 -6.80 14.22 35.62
C THR A 6 -7.12 12.87 34.96
N LYS A 7 -8.18 12.18 35.41
CA LYS A 7 -8.63 10.93 34.80
C LYS A 7 -9.14 11.14 33.37
N ILE A 8 -9.92 12.21 33.13
CA ILE A 8 -10.39 12.55 31.78
C ILE A 8 -9.21 12.88 30.87
N ALA A 9 -8.24 13.68 31.33
CA ALA A 9 -7.05 14.01 30.56
C ALA A 9 -6.23 12.75 30.17
N MET A 10 -6.04 11.80 31.10
CA MET A 10 -5.35 10.54 30.81
C MET A 10 -6.09 9.70 29.76
N ILE A 11 -7.43 9.62 29.83
CA ILE A 11 -8.24 8.90 28.83
C ILE A 11 -8.11 9.58 27.46
N CYS A 12 -8.17 10.91 27.40
CA CYS A 12 -7.99 11.65 26.14
C CYS A 12 -6.60 11.42 25.53
N ILE A 13 -5.54 11.41 26.34
CA ILE A 13 -4.17 11.12 25.88
C ILE A 13 -4.07 9.68 25.34
N PHE A 14 -4.66 8.71 26.05
CA PHE A 14 -4.67 7.31 25.60
C PHE A 14 -5.40 7.13 24.27
N LEU A 15 -6.59 7.74 24.13
CA LEU A 15 -7.36 7.73 22.88
C LEU A 15 -6.62 8.42 21.74
N TRP A 16 -5.91 9.51 22.02
CA TRP A 16 -5.11 10.22 21.02
C TRP A 16 -3.91 9.39 20.54
N CYS A 17 -3.18 8.74 21.45
CA CYS A 17 -2.09 7.82 21.11
C CYS A 17 -2.56 6.63 20.26
N PHE A 18 -3.73 6.06 20.57
CA PHE A 18 -4.32 4.95 19.81
C PHE A 18 -4.70 5.35 18.38
N MET A 19 -5.20 6.58 18.17
CA MET A 19 -5.53 7.07 16.83
C MET A 19 -4.27 7.29 15.97
N ILE A 20 -3.14 7.68 16.57
CA ILE A 20 -1.86 7.86 15.85
C ILE A 20 -1.27 6.52 15.40
N SER A 21 -1.35 5.47 16.22
CA SER A 21 -0.78 4.15 15.89
C SER A 21 -1.48 3.49 14.69
N SER A 22 -2.80 3.66 14.54
CA SER A 22 -3.55 3.10 13.41
C SER A 22 -3.10 3.60 12.04
N ARG A 23 -2.60 4.84 11.94
CA ARG A 23 -2.11 5.42 10.67
C ARG A 23 -0.78 4.83 10.21
N LEU A 24 0.02 4.28 11.12
CA LEU A 24 1.31 3.65 10.81
C LEU A 24 1.15 2.30 10.06
N TYR A 25 -0.03 1.69 10.13
CA TYR A 25 -0.31 0.41 9.47
C TYR A 25 -0.93 0.53 8.08
N ALA A 26 -1.20 1.76 7.60
CA ALA A 26 -1.65 1.96 6.23
C ALA A 26 -0.51 1.62 5.27
N GLN A 27 -0.57 0.44 4.66
CA GLN A 27 0.40 -0.01 3.67
C GLN A 27 0.22 0.83 2.40
N GLU A 28 1.28 1.54 1.99
CA GLU A 28 1.33 2.24 0.71
C GLU A 28 1.22 1.23 -0.44
N GLU A 29 0.31 1.50 -1.38
CA GLU A 29 0.09 0.72 -2.59
C GLU A 29 0.07 1.68 -3.79
N ILE A 30 0.84 1.37 -4.83
CA ILE A 30 0.80 2.10 -6.11
C ILE A 30 0.01 1.24 -7.08
N VAL A 31 -1.18 1.73 -7.46
CA VAL A 31 -2.01 1.07 -8.48
C VAL A 31 -1.37 1.25 -9.84
N TRP A 32 -1.12 0.13 -10.51
CA TRP A 32 -0.57 0.12 -11.86
C TRP A 32 -1.61 0.63 -12.87
N SER A 33 -1.17 1.47 -13.80
CA SER A 33 -1.95 1.81 -14.99
C SER A 33 -1.05 2.20 -16.16
N LYS A 34 -1.57 2.18 -17.39
CA LYS A 34 -0.83 2.67 -18.58
C LYS A 34 -0.31 4.11 -18.46
N ARG A 35 -0.88 4.92 -17.56
CA ARG A 35 -0.48 6.32 -17.33
C ARG A 35 0.34 6.52 -16.05
N ASN A 36 0.49 5.46 -15.24
CA ASN A 36 1.18 5.48 -13.97
C ASN A 36 2.07 4.22 -13.92
N THR A 37 3.23 4.35 -14.55
CA THR A 37 4.24 3.30 -14.59
C THR A 37 5.06 3.31 -13.32
N ILE A 38 5.52 2.13 -12.92
CA ILE A 38 6.40 1.94 -11.78
C ILE A 38 7.79 2.45 -12.15
N GLU A 39 8.43 3.19 -11.25
CA GLU A 39 9.79 3.70 -11.43
C GLU A 39 10.71 3.23 -10.31
N TRP A 40 12.03 3.27 -10.52
CA TRP A 40 12.99 2.86 -9.48
C TRP A 40 12.89 3.64 -8.17
N LYS A 41 12.32 4.84 -8.17
CA LYS A 41 12.05 5.64 -6.96
C LYS A 41 10.97 5.02 -6.07
N ASP A 42 10.15 4.13 -6.63
CA ASP A 42 9.05 3.46 -5.94
C ASP A 42 9.51 2.19 -5.21
N PHE A 43 10.74 1.74 -5.43
CA PHE A 43 11.34 0.62 -4.69
C PHE A 43 11.98 1.15 -3.40
N LYS A 44 11.18 1.19 -2.32
CA LYS A 44 11.55 1.84 -1.05
C LYS A 44 12.07 0.88 0.02
N ALA A 45 11.98 -0.43 -0.19
CA ALA A 45 12.50 -1.40 0.76
C ALA A 45 14.03 -1.50 0.68
N GLN A 46 14.64 -1.90 1.80
CA GLN A 46 16.08 -2.14 1.85
C GLN A 46 16.45 -3.35 0.99
N PRO A 47 17.45 -3.24 0.10
CA PRO A 47 17.85 -4.33 -0.77
C PRO A 47 18.51 -5.47 0.00
N GLN A 48 18.18 -6.70 -0.40
CA GLN A 48 18.83 -7.89 0.14
C GLN A 48 20.14 -8.12 -0.60
N MET A 49 21.24 -7.56 -0.09
CA MET A 49 22.54 -7.59 -0.78
C MET A 49 23.09 -9.01 -0.98
N GLN A 50 22.73 -9.95 -0.11
CA GLN A 50 23.15 -11.37 -0.19
C GLN A 50 22.26 -12.21 -1.12
N SER A 51 21.09 -11.71 -1.52
CA SER A 51 20.22 -12.41 -2.47
C SER A 51 20.88 -12.45 -3.85
N PRO A 52 20.71 -13.52 -4.65
CA PRO A 52 21.20 -13.56 -6.02
C PRO A 52 20.35 -12.70 -6.98
N GLN A 53 19.17 -12.24 -6.54
CA GLN A 53 18.30 -11.38 -7.34
C GLN A 53 18.81 -9.93 -7.39
N ALA A 54 18.60 -9.26 -8.52
CA ALA A 54 18.91 -7.85 -8.71
C ALA A 54 17.86 -6.94 -8.04
N ALA A 55 16.60 -7.35 -8.09
CA ALA A 55 15.46 -6.68 -7.49
C ALA A 55 14.43 -7.70 -6.99
N SER A 56 13.45 -7.22 -6.22
CA SER A 56 12.24 -7.95 -5.90
C SER A 56 11.09 -6.97 -5.81
N ILE A 57 10.07 -7.18 -6.63
CA ILE A 57 8.82 -6.46 -6.55
C ILE A 57 7.77 -7.22 -5.72
N ASN A 58 7.04 -6.49 -4.87
CA ASN A 58 5.89 -7.04 -4.15
C ASN A 58 4.60 -6.49 -4.77
N THR A 59 3.83 -7.36 -5.43
CA THR A 59 2.61 -6.98 -6.13
C THR A 59 1.38 -7.71 -5.60
N GLY A 60 0.20 -7.27 -6.04
CA GLY A 60 -1.05 -7.97 -5.79
C GLY A 60 -2.16 -7.50 -6.72
N ILE A 61 -3.29 -8.22 -6.66
CA ILE A 61 -4.51 -7.89 -7.39
C ILE A 61 -5.61 -7.58 -6.38
N GLN A 62 -6.30 -6.47 -6.59
CA GLN A 62 -7.51 -6.07 -5.86
C GLN A 62 -8.69 -6.09 -6.80
N TYR A 63 -9.86 -6.46 -6.27
CA TYR A 63 -11.10 -6.38 -7.00
C TYR A 63 -12.23 -5.91 -6.11
N SER A 64 -13.21 -5.24 -6.71
CA SER A 64 -14.48 -4.92 -6.07
C SER A 64 -15.61 -5.19 -7.05
N TRP A 65 -16.78 -5.55 -6.52
CA TRP A 65 -17.93 -5.81 -7.34
C TRP A 65 -19.21 -5.41 -6.61
N LYS A 66 -20.24 -5.11 -7.39
CA LYS A 66 -21.61 -4.88 -6.91
C LYS A 66 -22.60 -5.32 -7.98
N THR A 67 -23.75 -5.78 -7.53
CA THR A 67 -24.89 -6.10 -8.40
C THR A 67 -25.98 -5.07 -8.21
N GLU A 68 -26.56 -4.60 -9.29
CA GLU A 68 -27.66 -3.62 -9.27
C GLU A 68 -28.79 -4.10 -10.18
N PHE A 69 -30.04 -3.81 -9.84
CA PHE A 69 -31.17 -4.05 -10.73
C PHE A 69 -31.51 -2.76 -11.47
N ILE A 70 -31.33 -2.75 -12.78
CA ILE A 70 -31.59 -1.60 -13.66
C ILE A 70 -32.61 -2.05 -14.71
N ASN A 71 -33.79 -1.42 -14.73
CA ASN A 71 -34.88 -1.72 -15.67
C ASN A 71 -35.26 -3.22 -15.71
N GLY A 72 -35.38 -3.83 -14.53
CA GLY A 72 -35.73 -5.25 -14.39
C GLY A 72 -34.62 -6.24 -14.77
N LYS A 73 -33.42 -5.75 -15.10
CA LYS A 73 -32.24 -6.58 -15.40
C LYS A 73 -31.22 -6.47 -14.28
N GLN A 74 -30.63 -7.59 -13.89
CA GLN A 74 -29.49 -7.61 -12.99
C GLN A 74 -28.20 -7.22 -13.74
N VAL A 75 -27.48 -6.23 -13.25
CA VAL A 75 -26.24 -5.69 -13.80
C VAL A 75 -25.11 -5.94 -12.80
N LEU A 76 -24.06 -6.63 -13.23
CA LEU A 76 -22.82 -6.80 -12.45
C LEU A 76 -21.83 -5.70 -12.83
N ASN A 77 -21.50 -4.86 -11.86
CA ASN A 77 -20.40 -3.92 -11.97
C ASN A 77 -19.20 -4.48 -11.21
N TYR A 78 -18.04 -4.54 -11.84
CA TYR A 78 -16.81 -4.97 -11.20
C TYR A 78 -15.65 -4.08 -11.59
N LYS A 79 -14.64 -4.03 -10.73
CA LYS A 79 -13.37 -3.34 -10.97
C LYS A 79 -12.25 -4.24 -10.50
N VAL A 80 -11.16 -4.30 -11.27
CA VAL A 80 -9.96 -5.07 -10.95
C VAL A 80 -8.76 -4.16 -11.15
N TYR A 81 -7.81 -4.20 -10.22
CA TYR A 81 -6.60 -3.39 -10.27
C TYR A 81 -5.42 -4.24 -9.81
N ALA A 82 -4.27 -4.05 -10.45
CA ALA A 82 -2.99 -4.53 -9.95
C ALA A 82 -2.28 -3.39 -9.21
N TYR A 83 -1.49 -3.74 -8.20
CA TYR A 83 -0.72 -2.76 -7.44
C TYR A 83 0.67 -3.30 -7.09
N MET A 84 1.61 -2.40 -6.81
CA MET A 84 2.88 -2.70 -6.13
C MET A 84 2.86 -2.15 -4.70
N LYS A 85 3.67 -2.72 -3.81
CA LYS A 85 3.92 -2.23 -2.44
C LYS A 85 5.33 -1.67 -2.33
N PRO A 86 5.52 -0.33 -2.35
CA PRO A 86 6.84 0.31 -2.33
C PRO A 86 7.74 -0.14 -1.18
N THR A 87 7.20 -0.17 0.04
CA THR A 87 7.94 -0.52 1.27
C THR A 87 8.25 -2.01 1.41
N LYS A 88 7.81 -2.83 0.45
CA LYS A 88 8.11 -4.26 0.34
C LYS A 88 8.86 -4.61 -0.96
N SER A 89 9.18 -3.61 -1.78
CA SER A 89 9.85 -3.79 -3.07
C SER A 89 11.24 -3.14 -3.01
N TRP A 90 12.27 -3.84 -3.46
CA TRP A 90 13.66 -3.37 -3.38
C TRP A 90 14.43 -3.64 -4.69
N VAL A 91 15.49 -2.86 -4.92
CA VAL A 91 16.44 -3.05 -6.02
C VAL A 91 17.86 -2.75 -5.51
N LYS A 92 18.84 -3.54 -5.94
CA LYS A 92 20.25 -3.25 -5.66
C LYS A 92 20.66 -1.99 -6.44
N PRO A 93 21.25 -0.97 -5.78
CA PRO A 93 21.57 0.30 -6.44
C PRO A 93 22.46 0.15 -7.69
N SER A 94 23.38 -0.82 -7.70
CA SER A 94 24.28 -1.10 -8.82
C SER A 94 23.63 -1.78 -10.02
N GLU A 95 22.45 -2.39 -9.84
CA GLU A 95 21.79 -3.23 -10.85
C GLU A 95 20.63 -2.51 -11.56
N LYS A 96 20.36 -1.25 -11.21
CA LYS A 96 19.28 -0.47 -11.81
C LYS A 96 19.54 -0.30 -13.31
N SER A 97 18.59 -0.76 -14.12
CA SER A 97 18.56 -0.56 -15.56
C SER A 97 17.12 -0.49 -16.04
N ASP A 98 16.88 0.12 -17.20
CA ASP A 98 15.53 0.20 -17.78
C ASP A 98 15.00 -1.19 -18.14
N TYR A 99 15.86 -2.06 -18.68
CA TYR A 99 15.50 -3.45 -18.99
C TYR A 99 15.06 -4.23 -17.74
N LEU A 100 15.78 -4.09 -16.62
CA LEU A 100 15.38 -4.73 -15.37
C LEU A 100 14.07 -4.15 -14.84
N LEU A 101 13.81 -2.85 -15.02
CA LEU A 101 12.56 -2.22 -14.57
C LEU A 101 11.35 -2.70 -15.37
N GLU A 102 11.53 -2.95 -16.67
CA GLU A 102 10.49 -3.52 -17.53
C GLU A 102 10.18 -5.00 -17.22
N HIS A 103 11.16 -5.73 -16.66
CA HIS A 103 10.97 -7.12 -16.23
C HIS A 103 10.12 -7.24 -14.95
N GLU A 104 10.33 -6.33 -13.99
CA GLU A 104 9.61 -6.30 -12.70
C GLU A 104 8.16 -5.80 -12.82
#